data_AF-D5XAZ6-F1
#
_entry.id   AF-D5XAZ6-F1
#
_cell.length_a   1.000
_cell.length_b   1.000
_cell.length_c   1.000
_cell.angle_alpha   90.00
_cell.angle_beta   90.00
_cell.angle_gamma   90.00
#
_symmetry.space_group_name_H-M   'P 1'
#
loop_
_entity.id
_entity.type
_entity.pdbx_description
1 polymer ?
#
loop_
_entity_poly.entity_id
_entity_poly.type
_entity_poly.pdbx_seq_one_letter_code
_entity_poly.pdbx_strand_id
1 'polypeptide(L)'
;MAKAKILLLEPNYKNKYPSLGLMKLATYHKNDEVYFRKGYLKAEDAQNLPFDRVYVSSLFTFEWKKTIDAIELAKKVVRDNNPNNVFLGGVAATLMADEFYVTTGVRVVKGLLTDDSKIGYNKGINIDALIPDYDIISQVEETQYKYPIKNSYIGYMTRGCKNKCGFCAVNTLEPEYVHYIPIKEQITQIDLKYGKKKDLVLMDNNVFASDSFFDIIDEIKELGFERGAKFQESPSKNKPYRYVDFNQGLDARFITPEKMKKLSEINIKPARIAFDSLEYKDIYIKAIELAAKNDIKHLSNYILYNYKDDPNDFYERLYINIELNERLGTSIYSFPMKYIPLSNKTRKYQGENWTKKQLRGVQCILNATMGKVGPKKDFFFAAFGENIEEFFEIINMPEDYIIYRKYNSRNSDIWRKQYRTLTKNQKEEFHNLIKDNTFKEDLLRKTIDNDIKKLLEHYLIKSEPPPKKNRGVN
;
A
#
# COMPACT_ATOMS: atom_id res chain seq x y z
N MET A 1 -23.97 -4.97 35.28
CA MET A 1 -22.65 -5.63 35.24
C MET A 1 -21.60 -4.54 35.00
N ALA A 2 -20.40 -4.67 35.55
CA ALA A 2 -19.30 -3.76 35.23
C ALA A 2 -18.97 -3.85 33.74
N LYS A 3 -18.63 -2.71 33.11
CA LYS A 3 -18.19 -2.67 31.71
C LYS A 3 -16.84 -3.38 31.59
N ALA A 4 -16.63 -4.16 30.53
CA ALA A 4 -15.32 -4.75 30.28
C ALA A 4 -14.36 -3.67 29.74
N LYS A 5 -13.08 -3.77 30.06
CA LYS A 5 -12.03 -2.91 29.50
C LYS A 5 -11.40 -3.59 28.30
N ILE A 6 -11.60 -3.02 27.11
CA ILE A 6 -11.19 -3.58 25.82
C ILE A 6 -10.08 -2.74 25.21
N LEU A 7 -8.91 -3.34 24.97
CA LEU A 7 -7.82 -2.71 24.25
C LEU A 7 -7.81 -3.16 22.78
N LEU A 8 -7.84 -2.20 21.86
CA LEU A 8 -7.65 -2.38 20.43
C LEU A 8 -6.24 -1.88 20.08
N LEU A 9 -5.35 -2.78 19.70
CA LEU A 9 -3.93 -2.49 19.48
C LEU A 9 -3.55 -2.69 18.01
N GLU A 10 -3.25 -1.60 17.32
CA GLU A 10 -2.63 -1.65 16.00
C GLU A 10 -1.09 -1.63 16.14
N PRO A 11 -0.33 -2.55 15.52
CA PRO A 11 1.13 -2.52 15.59
C PRO A 11 1.75 -1.24 14.97
N ASN A 12 3.01 -0.97 15.33
CA ASN A 12 3.74 0.25 14.91
C ASN A 12 4.27 0.21 13.46
N TYR A 13 3.53 -0.40 12.54
CA TYR A 13 3.82 -0.29 11.10
C TYR A 13 3.27 1.01 10.52
N LYS A 14 3.84 1.47 9.40
CA LYS A 14 3.32 2.64 8.67
C LYS A 14 2.17 2.20 7.77
N ASN A 15 1.04 2.90 7.85
CA ASN A 15 -0.17 2.63 7.07
C ASN A 15 -0.97 3.92 6.86
N LYS A 16 -1.70 4.00 5.75
CA LYS A 16 -2.55 5.15 5.44
C LYS A 16 -3.95 5.03 6.04
N TYR A 17 -4.42 3.80 6.22
CA TYR A 17 -5.79 3.48 6.62
C TYR A 17 -5.76 2.87 8.02
N PRO A 18 -6.65 3.29 8.94
CA PRO A 18 -6.83 2.61 10.21
C PRO A 18 -7.34 1.18 9.96
N SER A 19 -7.07 0.27 10.90
CA SER A 19 -7.61 -1.09 10.83
C SER A 19 -9.13 -1.08 10.92
N LEU A 20 -9.79 -1.31 9.79
CA LEU A 20 -11.26 -1.37 9.71
C LEU A 20 -11.84 -2.49 10.59
N GLY A 21 -11.12 -3.61 10.74
CA GLY A 21 -11.50 -4.68 11.67
C GLY A 21 -11.52 -4.22 13.14
N LEU A 22 -10.54 -3.44 13.57
CA LEU A 22 -10.54 -2.86 14.93
C LEU A 22 -11.66 -1.81 15.08
N MET A 23 -11.92 -0.99 14.06
CA MET A 23 -13.04 -0.04 14.08
C MET A 23 -14.40 -0.73 14.24
N LYS A 24 -14.61 -1.88 13.59
CA LYS A 24 -15.85 -2.67 13.74
C LYS A 24 -15.93 -3.38 15.09
N LEU A 25 -14.79 -3.85 15.62
CA LEU A 25 -14.72 -4.38 16.98
C LEU A 25 -15.04 -3.33 18.04
N ALA A 26 -14.64 -2.06 17.83
CA ALA A 26 -15.06 -0.96 18.70
C ALA A 26 -16.58 -0.79 18.70
N THR A 27 -17.22 -0.80 17.53
CA THR A 27 -18.70 -0.77 17.42
C THR A 27 -19.35 -1.96 18.13
N TYR A 28 -18.79 -3.16 17.98
CA TYR A 28 -19.27 -4.36 18.67
C TYR A 28 -19.20 -4.22 20.20
N HIS A 29 -18.12 -3.60 20.69
CA HIS A 29 -17.87 -3.33 22.11
C HIS A 29 -18.39 -1.96 22.59
N LYS A 30 -19.36 -1.34 21.91
CA LYS A 30 -19.85 0.02 22.26
C LYS A 30 -20.40 0.19 23.69
N ASN A 31 -20.76 -0.91 24.35
CA ASN A 31 -21.25 -0.91 25.74
C ASN A 31 -20.14 -1.13 26.77
N ASP A 32 -18.92 -1.43 26.32
CA ASP A 32 -17.70 -1.64 27.09
C ASP A 32 -16.84 -0.36 27.12
N GLU A 33 -15.73 -0.39 27.86
CA GLU A 33 -14.72 0.68 27.86
C GLU A 33 -13.65 0.37 26.81
N VAL A 34 -13.68 1.06 25.66
CA VAL A 34 -12.85 0.77 24.49
C VAL A 34 -11.69 1.76 24.35
N TYR A 35 -10.47 1.23 24.29
CA TYR A 35 -9.23 2.00 24.14
C TYR A 35 -8.51 1.59 22.86
N PHE A 36 -8.22 2.54 21.97
CA PHE A 36 -7.47 2.29 20.74
C PHE A 36 -6.06 2.88 20.81
N ARG A 37 -5.06 2.07 20.53
CA ARG A 37 -3.65 2.46 20.57
C ARG A 37 -2.90 1.96 19.34
N LYS A 38 -1.91 2.74 18.90
CA LYS A 38 -1.01 2.35 17.83
C LYS A 38 0.43 2.22 18.33
N GLY A 39 0.95 1.00 18.32
CA GLY A 39 2.34 0.67 18.62
C GLY A 39 2.69 0.60 20.11
N TYR A 40 2.19 1.53 20.92
CA TYR A 40 2.49 1.62 22.35
C TYR A 40 1.30 2.13 23.16
N LEU A 41 1.30 1.82 24.46
CA LEU A 41 0.37 2.39 25.44
C LEU A 41 0.82 3.79 25.88
N LYS A 42 -0.15 4.64 26.19
CA LYS A 42 0.09 5.94 26.83
C LYS A 42 0.31 5.75 28.33
N ALA A 43 0.96 6.72 28.98
CA ALA A 43 1.16 6.68 30.44
C ALA A 43 -0.18 6.59 31.20
N GLU A 44 -1.20 7.32 30.74
CA GLU A 44 -2.56 7.29 31.29
C GLU A 44 -3.25 5.92 31.20
N ASP A 45 -2.79 5.01 30.33
CA ASP A 45 -3.37 3.67 30.24
C ASP A 45 -3.09 2.81 31.48
N ALA A 46 -2.09 3.19 32.29
CA ALA A 46 -1.75 2.49 33.52
C ALA A 46 -2.94 2.41 34.50
N GLN A 47 -3.79 3.45 34.55
CA GLN A 47 -4.98 3.48 35.40
C GLN A 47 -6.10 2.55 34.91
N ASN A 48 -6.02 2.10 33.66
CA ASN A 48 -7.01 1.24 33.03
C ASN A 48 -6.66 -0.24 33.15
N LEU A 49 -5.46 -0.57 33.66
CA LEU A 49 -5.01 -1.95 33.80
C LEU A 49 -5.75 -2.70 34.93
N PRO A 50 -5.90 -4.03 34.81
CA PRO A 50 -5.66 -4.81 33.59
C PRO A 50 -6.83 -4.69 32.59
N PHE A 51 -6.54 -4.86 31.30
CA PHE A 51 -7.58 -4.98 30.28
C PHE A 51 -8.21 -6.37 30.34
N ASP A 52 -9.54 -6.46 30.27
CA ASP A 52 -10.26 -7.74 30.19
C ASP A 52 -9.91 -8.50 28.90
N ARG A 53 -9.65 -7.75 27.83
CA ARG A 53 -9.36 -8.31 26.52
C ARG A 53 -8.52 -7.38 25.67
N VAL A 54 -7.64 -7.97 24.84
CA VAL A 54 -6.85 -7.23 23.86
C VAL A 54 -7.04 -7.82 22.46
N TYR A 55 -7.33 -6.98 21.49
CA TYR A 55 -7.37 -7.32 20.07
C TYR A 55 -6.19 -6.68 19.36
N VAL A 56 -5.35 -7.48 18.72
CA VAL A 56 -4.19 -7.05 17.96
C VAL A 56 -4.48 -7.23 16.47
N SER A 57 -4.31 -6.18 15.68
CA SER A 57 -4.42 -6.28 14.22
C SER A 57 -3.09 -6.65 13.56
N SER A 58 -3.17 -7.13 12.33
CA SER A 58 -2.00 -7.43 11.50
C SER A 58 -2.29 -7.05 10.05
N LEU A 59 -1.24 -6.60 9.35
CA LEU A 59 -1.32 -6.16 7.96
C LEU A 59 -0.45 -7.05 7.08
N PHE A 60 0.81 -6.69 6.83
CA PHE A 60 1.68 -7.49 5.99
C PHE A 60 2.53 -8.46 6.79
N THR A 61 2.79 -9.64 6.23
CA THR A 61 3.65 -10.67 6.84
C THR A 61 5.08 -10.20 7.05
N PHE A 62 5.58 -9.31 6.19
CA PHE A 62 6.90 -8.69 6.36
C PHE A 62 6.99 -7.67 7.51
N GLU A 63 5.88 -7.34 8.18
CA GLU A 63 5.86 -6.55 9.42
C GLU A 63 5.85 -7.46 10.67
N TRP A 64 6.11 -8.77 10.50
CA TRP A 64 6.12 -9.81 11.55
C TRP A 64 6.65 -9.33 12.90
N LYS A 65 7.87 -8.77 12.93
CA LYS A 65 8.50 -8.33 14.17
C LYS A 65 7.66 -7.31 14.94
N LYS A 66 7.06 -6.35 14.24
CA LYS A 66 6.21 -5.32 14.88
C LYS A 66 4.91 -5.91 15.40
N THR A 67 4.36 -6.89 14.69
CA THR A 67 3.18 -7.62 15.16
C THR A 67 3.50 -8.44 16.41
N ILE A 68 4.64 -9.15 16.45
CA ILE A 68 5.11 -9.85 17.65
C ILE A 68 5.30 -8.87 18.82
N ASP A 69 5.92 -7.72 18.60
CA ASP A 69 6.12 -6.71 19.65
C ASP A 69 4.80 -6.20 20.24
N ALA A 70 3.78 -6.02 19.40
CA ALA A 70 2.44 -5.65 19.85
C ALA A 70 1.76 -6.78 20.65
N ILE A 71 1.94 -8.04 20.25
CA ILE A 71 1.40 -9.20 20.98
C ILE A 71 2.07 -9.35 22.35
N GLU A 72 3.39 -9.18 22.43
CA GLU A 72 4.10 -9.26 23.71
C GLU A 72 3.76 -8.10 24.64
N LEU A 73 3.46 -6.91 24.10
CA LEU A 73 2.84 -5.85 24.87
C LEU A 73 1.44 -6.26 25.37
N ALA A 74 0.59 -6.79 24.49
CA ALA A 74 -0.77 -7.21 24.83
C ALA A 74 -0.79 -8.25 25.97
N LYS A 75 0.12 -9.23 25.94
CA LYS A 75 0.23 -10.28 26.98
C LYS A 75 0.57 -9.74 28.37
N LYS A 76 1.25 -8.60 28.46
CA LYS A 76 1.63 -7.96 29.73
C LYS A 76 0.52 -7.13 30.38
N VAL A 77 -0.49 -6.77 29.60
CA VAL A 77 -1.51 -5.77 30.01
C VAL A 77 -2.91 -6.37 30.09
N VAL A 78 -3.08 -7.57 29.57
CA VAL A 78 -4.31 -8.35 29.67
C VAL A 78 -4.44 -8.97 31.05
N ARG A 79 -5.69 -9.10 31.52
CA ARG A 79 -6.04 -9.68 32.82
C ARG A 79 -5.40 -11.06 33.00
N ASP A 80 -4.81 -11.23 34.19
CA ASP A 80 -4.08 -12.43 34.63
C ASP A 80 -2.89 -12.82 33.71
N ASN A 81 -2.45 -11.90 32.84
CA ASN A 81 -1.50 -12.19 31.75
C ASN A 81 -1.94 -13.40 30.88
N ASN A 82 -3.24 -13.65 30.79
CA ASN A 82 -3.77 -14.82 30.11
C ASN A 82 -3.77 -14.63 28.58
N PRO A 83 -2.94 -15.37 27.82
CA PRO A 83 -2.87 -15.21 26.36
C PRO A 83 -4.17 -15.60 25.63
N ASN A 84 -5.08 -16.33 26.28
CA ASN A 84 -6.39 -16.64 25.71
C ASN A 84 -7.33 -15.42 25.62
N ASN A 85 -7.01 -14.35 26.35
CA ASN A 85 -7.71 -13.07 26.28
C ASN A 85 -7.06 -12.10 25.27
N VAL A 86 -6.04 -12.54 24.55
CA VAL A 86 -5.40 -11.82 23.45
C VAL A 86 -5.79 -12.47 22.13
N PHE A 87 -6.35 -11.66 21.22
CA PHE A 87 -6.83 -12.09 19.91
C PHE A 87 -6.02 -11.39 18.82
N LEU A 88 -5.38 -12.17 17.95
CA LEU A 88 -4.67 -11.67 16.78
C LEU A 88 -5.55 -11.87 15.54
N GLY A 89 -5.79 -10.81 14.77
CA GLY A 89 -6.53 -10.87 13.51
C GLY A 89 -5.86 -10.08 12.39
N GLY A 90 -6.44 -10.15 11.19
CA GLY A 90 -5.97 -9.43 10.01
C GLY A 90 -5.24 -10.29 8.99
N VAL A 91 -4.60 -9.63 8.01
CA VAL A 91 -4.13 -10.30 6.79
C VAL A 91 -2.97 -11.25 7.09
N ALA A 92 -1.91 -10.77 7.74
CA ALA A 92 -0.78 -11.62 8.12
C ALA A 92 -1.18 -12.75 9.08
N ALA A 93 -2.07 -12.47 10.04
CA ALA A 93 -2.59 -13.45 10.97
C ALA A 93 -3.31 -14.59 10.25
N THR A 94 -4.07 -14.29 9.20
CA THR A 94 -4.75 -15.32 8.39
C THR A 94 -3.77 -16.15 7.60
N LEU A 95 -2.77 -15.51 6.97
CA LEU A 95 -1.79 -16.17 6.11
C LEU A 95 -0.81 -17.06 6.88
N MET A 96 -0.48 -16.72 8.12
CA MET A 96 0.56 -17.37 8.92
C MET A 96 0.05 -17.80 10.29
N ALA A 97 -1.21 -18.25 10.34
CA ALA A 97 -1.92 -18.41 11.60
C ALA A 97 -1.26 -19.41 12.56
N ASP A 98 -0.84 -20.54 12.04
CA ASP A 98 -0.26 -21.62 12.85
C ASP A 98 1.10 -21.19 13.40
N GLU A 99 1.89 -20.46 12.60
CA GLU A 99 3.17 -19.91 13.02
C GLU A 99 3.02 -18.83 14.09
N PHE A 100 2.02 -17.96 13.98
CA PHE A 100 1.72 -16.99 15.03
C PHE A 100 1.31 -17.68 16.32
N TYR A 101 0.43 -18.69 16.24
CA TYR A 101 0.00 -19.46 17.40
C TYR A 101 1.18 -20.14 18.09
N VAL A 102 2.00 -20.89 17.34
CA VAL A 102 3.19 -21.58 17.87
C VAL A 102 4.18 -20.60 18.50
N THR A 103 4.37 -19.41 17.89
CA THR A 103 5.34 -18.42 18.39
C THR A 103 4.86 -17.71 19.66
N THR A 104 3.55 -17.46 19.79
CA THR A 104 3.04 -16.49 20.78
C THR A 104 2.08 -17.06 21.81
N GLY A 105 1.41 -18.17 21.48
CA GLY A 105 0.37 -18.81 22.28
C GLY A 105 -0.98 -18.07 22.30
N VAL A 106 -1.15 -16.98 21.55
CA VAL A 106 -2.41 -16.20 21.55
C VAL A 106 -3.41 -16.75 20.55
N ARG A 107 -4.70 -16.40 20.72
CA ARG A 107 -5.78 -16.87 19.83
C ARG A 107 -5.67 -16.15 18.48
N VAL A 108 -5.50 -16.91 17.40
CA VAL A 108 -5.43 -16.35 16.04
C VAL A 108 -6.75 -16.51 15.32
N VAL A 109 -7.33 -15.39 14.90
CA VAL A 109 -8.60 -15.34 14.17
C VAL A 109 -8.32 -15.28 12.67
N LYS A 110 -8.72 -16.34 11.94
CA LYS A 110 -8.52 -16.47 10.49
C LYS A 110 -9.70 -15.87 9.70
N GLY A 111 -9.38 -15.17 8.62
CA GLY A 111 -10.33 -14.64 7.66
C GLY A 111 -11.19 -13.50 8.21
N LEU A 112 -12.38 -13.35 7.65
CA LEU A 112 -13.32 -12.27 7.99
C LEU A 112 -13.99 -12.50 9.36
N LEU A 113 -14.28 -11.41 10.08
CA LEU A 113 -15.02 -11.43 11.35
C LEU A 113 -16.54 -11.50 11.11
N THR A 114 -17.01 -12.51 10.39
CA THR A 114 -18.42 -12.68 10.03
C THR A 114 -19.29 -13.27 11.14
N ASP A 115 -18.67 -13.69 12.24
CA ASP A 115 -19.32 -14.32 13.39
C ASP A 115 -18.52 -13.99 14.67
N ASP A 116 -19.22 -13.62 15.74
CA ASP A 116 -18.65 -13.29 17.03
C ASP A 116 -18.15 -14.52 17.81
N SER A 117 -18.51 -15.75 17.38
CA SER A 117 -17.95 -17.01 17.91
C SER A 117 -16.45 -17.10 17.71
N LYS A 118 -15.91 -16.47 16.66
CA LYS A 118 -14.47 -16.39 16.37
C LYS A 118 -13.68 -15.68 17.45
N ILE A 119 -14.34 -14.83 18.23
CA ILE A 119 -13.76 -14.15 19.39
C ILE A 119 -14.37 -14.68 20.70
N GLY A 120 -15.08 -15.80 20.68
CA GLY A 120 -15.60 -16.47 21.88
C GLY A 120 -16.85 -15.83 22.48
N TYR A 121 -17.62 -15.06 21.70
CA TYR A 121 -18.99 -14.68 22.03
C TYR A 121 -19.97 -15.47 21.17
N ASN A 122 -21.21 -15.69 21.61
CA ASN A 122 -22.18 -16.48 20.84
C ASN A 122 -23.51 -15.72 20.67
N LYS A 123 -23.44 -14.45 20.26
CA LYS A 123 -24.63 -13.61 20.02
C LYS A 123 -25.13 -13.72 18.58
N GLY A 124 -24.39 -14.38 17.69
CA GLY A 124 -24.74 -14.53 16.29
C GLY A 124 -24.58 -13.22 15.51
N ILE A 125 -23.63 -12.38 15.90
CA ILE A 125 -23.43 -11.05 15.31
C ILE A 125 -22.34 -11.11 14.24
N ASN A 126 -22.69 -10.69 13.02
CA ASN A 126 -21.71 -10.45 11.97
C ASN A 126 -20.97 -9.11 12.21
N ILE A 127 -19.81 -9.20 12.87
CA ILE A 127 -18.98 -8.02 13.21
C ILE A 127 -18.51 -7.30 11.94
N ASP A 128 -18.21 -8.03 10.86
CA ASP A 128 -17.80 -7.44 9.59
C ASP A 128 -18.91 -6.69 8.85
N ALA A 129 -20.18 -6.86 9.21
CA ALA A 129 -21.28 -6.06 8.68
C ALA A 129 -21.56 -4.78 9.49
N LEU A 130 -20.92 -4.61 10.65
CA LEU A 130 -21.14 -3.43 11.50
C LEU A 130 -20.49 -2.17 10.88
N ILE A 131 -21.10 -1.01 11.15
CA ILE A 131 -20.47 0.28 10.83
C ILE A 131 -19.15 0.42 11.60
N PRO A 132 -18.12 1.03 11.01
CA PRO A 132 -16.86 1.27 11.70
C PRO A 132 -16.97 2.43 12.68
N ASP A 133 -16.35 2.28 13.86
CA ASP A 133 -16.30 3.36 14.85
C ASP A 133 -15.22 4.38 14.48
N TYR A 134 -15.62 5.59 14.08
CA TYR A 134 -14.68 6.65 13.73
C TYR A 134 -14.09 7.35 14.96
N ASP A 135 -14.74 7.29 16.12
CA ASP A 135 -14.28 8.00 17.32
C ASP A 135 -12.99 7.40 17.88
N ILE A 136 -12.72 6.11 17.63
CA ILE A 136 -11.46 5.53 18.09
C ILE A 136 -10.24 6.17 17.41
N ILE A 137 -10.40 6.73 16.21
CA ILE A 137 -9.29 7.33 15.45
C ILE A 137 -8.71 8.54 16.20
N SER A 138 -9.55 9.39 16.79
CA SER A 138 -9.10 10.60 17.49
C SER A 138 -8.19 10.28 18.68
N GLN A 139 -8.41 9.14 19.35
CA GLN A 139 -7.60 8.69 20.50
C GLN A 139 -6.09 8.57 20.17
N VAL A 140 -5.74 8.33 18.90
CA VAL A 140 -4.37 8.16 18.41
C VAL A 140 -3.86 9.41 17.67
N GLU A 141 -4.73 10.14 16.97
CA GLU A 141 -4.31 11.32 16.19
C GLU A 141 -3.78 12.46 17.05
N GLU A 142 -4.28 12.61 18.27
CA GLU A 142 -3.90 13.69 19.17
C GLU A 142 -2.45 13.57 19.66
N THR A 143 -1.88 12.37 19.67
CA THR A 143 -0.66 12.09 20.44
C THR A 143 0.31 11.09 19.82
N GLN A 144 -0.10 10.28 18.83
CA GLN A 144 0.72 9.18 18.30
C GLN A 144 0.85 9.20 16.78
N TYR A 145 -0.27 9.26 16.04
CA TYR A 145 -0.28 9.03 14.60
C TYR A 145 -1.49 9.61 13.90
N LYS A 146 -1.29 10.37 12.81
CA LYS A 146 -2.37 10.97 12.01
C LYS A 146 -2.65 10.17 10.74
N TYR A 147 -3.89 9.73 10.56
CA TYR A 147 -4.30 9.02 9.36
C TYR A 147 -4.65 10.00 8.23
N PRO A 148 -4.08 9.85 7.03
CA PRO A 148 -4.37 10.76 5.91
C PRO A 148 -5.84 10.81 5.46
N ILE A 149 -6.66 9.81 5.80
CA ILE A 149 -7.99 9.58 5.22
C ILE A 149 -9.16 9.77 6.21
N LYS A 150 -8.97 10.59 7.25
CA LYS A 150 -9.96 10.75 8.35
C LYS A 150 -11.33 11.31 7.96
N ASN A 151 -11.44 11.97 6.81
CA ASN A 151 -12.70 12.55 6.33
C ASN A 151 -13.26 11.78 5.12
N SER A 152 -13.30 10.47 5.28
CA SER A 152 -13.79 9.56 4.26
C SER A 152 -14.66 8.48 4.90
N TYR A 153 -15.74 8.08 4.23
CA TYR A 153 -16.35 6.79 4.47
C TYR A 153 -15.37 5.72 3.99
N ILE A 154 -15.19 4.66 4.77
CA ILE A 154 -14.37 3.50 4.43
C ILE A 154 -15.29 2.28 4.42
N GLY A 155 -15.35 1.57 3.30
CA GLY A 155 -16.27 0.45 3.16
C GLY A 155 -15.93 -0.50 2.02
N TYR A 156 -16.86 -1.40 1.75
CA TYR A 156 -16.80 -2.36 0.64
C TYR A 156 -18.18 -2.46 0.01
N MET A 157 -18.25 -2.47 -1.32
CA MET A 157 -19.47 -2.80 -2.08
C MET A 157 -19.37 -4.16 -2.77
N THR A 158 -18.20 -4.78 -2.74
CA THR A 158 -17.88 -6.14 -3.22
C THR A 158 -16.80 -6.75 -2.32
N ARG A 159 -16.73 -8.09 -2.27
CA ARG A 159 -15.70 -8.84 -1.52
C ARG A 159 -15.21 -10.03 -2.32
N GLY A 160 -14.02 -10.51 -2.01
CA GLY A 160 -13.33 -11.54 -2.79
C GLY A 160 -12.86 -11.05 -4.15
N CYS A 161 -12.28 -11.93 -4.95
CA CYS A 161 -11.87 -11.62 -6.33
C CYS A 161 -11.98 -12.88 -7.20
N LYS A 162 -12.56 -12.76 -8.41
CA LYS A 162 -12.66 -13.88 -9.36
C LYS A 162 -11.30 -14.37 -9.88
N ASN A 163 -10.24 -13.56 -9.73
CA ASN A 163 -8.90 -13.91 -10.19
C ASN A 163 -8.09 -14.64 -9.12
N LYS A 164 -7.27 -15.62 -9.52
CA LYS A 164 -6.40 -16.41 -8.63
C LYS A 164 -4.92 -16.04 -8.80
N CYS A 165 -4.59 -14.75 -8.75
CA CYS A 165 -3.23 -14.26 -8.92
C CYS A 165 -2.30 -14.84 -7.84
N GLY A 166 -1.20 -15.50 -8.22
CA GLY A 166 -0.30 -16.20 -7.28
C GLY A 166 0.40 -15.31 -6.25
N PHE A 167 0.46 -13.99 -6.48
CA PHE A 167 1.02 -13.03 -5.55
C PHE A 167 -0.02 -12.45 -4.55
N CYS A 168 -1.30 -12.75 -4.73
CA CYS A 168 -2.40 -12.07 -4.05
C CYS A 168 -2.99 -12.93 -2.92
N ALA A 169 -3.21 -12.32 -1.76
CA ALA A 169 -3.78 -13.01 -0.60
C ALA A 169 -5.31 -13.15 -0.64
N VAL A 170 -6.01 -12.40 -1.52
CA VAL A 170 -7.47 -12.23 -1.47
C VAL A 170 -8.23 -13.55 -1.40
N ASN A 171 -7.94 -14.51 -2.29
CA ASN A 171 -8.67 -15.80 -2.30
C ASN A 171 -8.47 -16.64 -1.03
N THR A 172 -7.41 -16.38 -0.24
CA THR A 172 -7.22 -17.05 1.05
C THR A 172 -8.09 -16.40 2.13
N LEU A 173 -8.26 -15.07 2.09
CA LEU A 173 -9.03 -14.33 3.09
C LEU A 173 -10.53 -14.30 2.79
N GLU A 174 -10.85 -14.19 1.49
CA GLU A 174 -12.16 -13.93 0.91
C GLU A 174 -12.34 -14.85 -0.31
N PRO A 175 -12.52 -16.16 -0.07
CA PRO A 175 -12.59 -17.16 -1.14
C PRO A 175 -13.83 -17.00 -2.02
N GLU A 176 -14.93 -16.52 -1.45
CA GLU A 176 -16.19 -16.30 -2.15
C GLU A 176 -16.26 -14.86 -2.67
N TYR A 177 -16.65 -14.72 -3.94
CA TYR A 177 -16.85 -13.41 -4.55
C TYR A 177 -18.28 -12.92 -4.29
N VAL A 178 -18.41 -11.80 -3.58
CA VAL A 178 -19.68 -11.13 -3.31
C VAL A 178 -19.86 -9.99 -4.30
N HIS A 179 -20.89 -10.10 -5.14
CA HIS A 179 -21.14 -9.19 -6.25
C HIS A 179 -21.65 -7.82 -5.79
N TYR A 180 -22.37 -7.75 -4.68
CA TYR A 180 -22.96 -6.50 -4.23
C TYR A 180 -23.20 -6.50 -2.72
N ILE A 181 -22.74 -5.45 -2.06
CA ILE A 181 -22.98 -5.13 -0.65
C ILE A 181 -23.53 -3.71 -0.64
N PRO A 182 -24.84 -3.52 -0.42
CA PRO A 182 -25.42 -2.20 -0.27
C PRO A 182 -24.83 -1.48 0.94
N ILE A 183 -24.49 -0.21 0.79
CA ILE A 183 -23.88 0.60 1.85
C ILE A 183 -24.74 1.79 2.29
N LYS A 184 -25.90 2.00 1.68
CA LYS A 184 -26.81 3.11 2.00
C LYS A 184 -27.17 3.18 3.46
N GLU A 185 -27.62 2.06 4.04
CA GLU A 185 -27.95 2.00 5.47
C GLU A 185 -26.71 2.25 6.34
N GLN A 186 -25.55 1.67 5.99
CA GLN A 186 -24.31 1.89 6.73
C GLN A 186 -23.91 3.37 6.73
N ILE A 187 -24.00 4.05 5.59
CA ILE A 187 -23.71 5.49 5.48
C ILE A 187 -24.71 6.32 6.27
N THR A 188 -26.01 6.01 6.20
CA THR A 188 -27.03 6.70 7.01
C THR A 188 -26.73 6.60 8.50
N GLN A 189 -26.36 5.41 9.00
CA GLN A 189 -26.00 5.23 10.40
C GLN A 189 -24.69 5.95 10.76
N ILE A 190 -23.70 5.97 9.87
CA ILE A 190 -22.47 6.74 10.06
C ILE A 190 -22.76 8.24 10.12
N ASP A 191 -23.63 8.75 9.26
CA ASP A 191 -24.01 10.16 9.23
C ASP A 191 -24.70 10.57 10.54
N LEU A 192 -25.64 9.75 11.02
CA LEU A 192 -26.36 10.00 12.28
C LEU A 192 -25.42 10.04 13.49
N LYS A 193 -24.42 9.15 13.52
CA LYS A 193 -23.54 9.00 14.70
C LYS A 193 -22.30 9.89 14.65
N TYR A 194 -21.66 10.01 13.49
CA TYR A 194 -20.33 10.62 13.34
C TYR A 194 -20.33 11.84 12.41
N GLY A 195 -21.50 12.22 11.87
CA GLY A 195 -21.62 13.25 10.86
C GLY A 195 -21.07 12.82 9.49
N LYS A 196 -21.53 13.54 8.47
CA LYS A 196 -21.18 13.27 7.07
C LYS A 196 -19.68 13.36 6.82
N LYS A 197 -19.18 12.45 5.99
CA LYS A 197 -17.79 12.44 5.52
C LYS A 197 -17.71 12.94 4.08
N LYS A 198 -16.54 13.48 3.71
CA LYS A 198 -16.35 14.12 2.41
C LYS A 198 -16.20 13.13 1.27
N ASP A 199 -15.31 12.14 1.42
CA ASP A 199 -14.97 11.20 0.35
C ASP A 199 -15.49 9.79 0.65
N LEU A 200 -15.59 8.95 -0.38
CA LEU A 200 -15.91 7.53 -0.28
C LEU A 200 -14.71 6.70 -0.73
N VAL A 201 -14.12 5.93 0.18
CA VAL A 201 -12.98 5.06 -0.11
C VAL A 201 -13.43 3.61 0.03
N LEU A 202 -13.46 2.93 -1.11
CA LEU A 202 -13.91 1.55 -1.23
C LEU A 202 -12.71 0.61 -1.31
N MET A 203 -12.68 -0.37 -0.43
CA MET A 203 -11.61 -1.37 -0.31
C MET A 203 -11.93 -2.65 -1.13
N ASP A 204 -12.90 -2.57 -2.03
CA ASP A 204 -13.29 -3.60 -2.99
C ASP A 204 -12.09 -4.20 -3.74
N ASN A 205 -11.89 -5.51 -3.67
CA ASN A 205 -10.75 -6.15 -4.34
C ASN A 205 -10.89 -6.16 -5.87
N ASN A 206 -12.12 -6.20 -6.40
CA ASN A 206 -12.39 -6.15 -7.83
C ASN A 206 -13.85 -5.76 -8.14
N VAL A 207 -14.17 -4.46 -8.16
CA VAL A 207 -15.55 -3.99 -8.43
C VAL A 207 -16.00 -4.29 -9.87
N PHE A 208 -15.10 -4.23 -10.85
CA PHE A 208 -15.46 -4.46 -12.26
C PHE A 208 -15.80 -5.92 -12.56
N ALA A 209 -15.34 -6.87 -11.75
CA ALA A 209 -15.73 -8.27 -11.86
C ALA A 209 -17.19 -8.52 -11.46
N SER A 210 -17.88 -7.54 -10.86
CA SER A 210 -19.26 -7.67 -10.43
C SER A 210 -20.22 -7.65 -11.60
N ASP A 211 -21.25 -8.49 -11.47
CA ASP A 211 -22.39 -8.53 -12.37
C ASP A 211 -23.41 -7.42 -12.01
N SER A 212 -23.37 -6.93 -10.76
CA SER A 212 -24.15 -5.80 -10.24
C SER A 212 -23.37 -4.47 -10.32
N PHE A 213 -22.36 -4.38 -11.19
CA PHE A 213 -21.53 -3.17 -11.32
C PHE A 213 -22.36 -1.91 -11.57
N PHE A 214 -23.41 -2.00 -12.39
CA PHE A 214 -24.26 -0.85 -12.70
C PHE A 214 -25.06 -0.39 -11.46
N ASP A 215 -25.61 -1.32 -10.69
CA ASP A 215 -26.35 -1.05 -9.45
C ASP A 215 -25.44 -0.40 -8.40
N ILE A 216 -24.20 -0.89 -8.25
CA ILE A 216 -23.18 -0.31 -7.37
C ILE A 216 -22.95 1.16 -7.70
N ILE A 217 -22.77 1.48 -8.99
CA ILE A 217 -22.53 2.86 -9.42
C ILE A 217 -23.77 3.73 -9.20
N ASP A 218 -24.97 3.21 -9.40
CA ASP A 218 -26.20 3.95 -9.13
C ASP A 218 -26.40 4.24 -7.65
N GLU A 219 -26.14 3.27 -6.75
CA GLU A 219 -26.19 3.52 -5.31
C GLU A 219 -25.15 4.58 -4.89
N ILE A 220 -23.92 4.53 -5.43
CA ILE A 220 -22.90 5.56 -5.17
C ILE A 220 -23.40 6.96 -5.58
N LYS A 221 -24.13 7.07 -6.70
CA LYS A 221 -24.74 8.34 -7.14
C LYS A 221 -25.87 8.76 -6.20
N GLU A 222 -26.75 7.85 -5.79
CA GLU A 222 -27.81 8.13 -4.81
C GLU A 222 -27.25 8.66 -3.49
N LEU A 223 -26.02 8.25 -3.14
CA LEU A 223 -25.30 8.70 -1.95
C LEU A 223 -24.61 10.06 -2.11
N GLY A 224 -24.80 10.75 -3.24
CA GLY A 224 -24.28 12.09 -3.48
C GLY A 224 -22.80 12.12 -3.91
N PHE A 225 -22.35 11.08 -4.61
CA PHE A 225 -20.99 10.99 -5.18
C PHE A 225 -20.99 10.97 -6.72
N GLU A 226 -22.06 11.47 -7.35
CA GLU A 226 -22.13 11.68 -8.78
C GLU A 226 -21.04 12.63 -9.30
N ARG A 227 -20.76 12.59 -10.59
CA ARG A 227 -19.72 13.41 -11.24
C ARG A 227 -19.91 14.89 -10.91
N GLY A 228 -18.86 15.50 -10.36
CA GLY A 228 -18.87 16.91 -9.96
C GLY A 228 -19.51 17.19 -8.59
N ALA A 229 -19.94 16.17 -7.84
CA ALA A 229 -20.50 16.31 -6.51
C ALA A 229 -19.56 17.07 -5.56
N LYS A 230 -20.16 17.98 -4.76
CA LYS A 230 -19.48 18.84 -3.79
C LYS A 230 -19.97 18.57 -2.38
N PHE A 231 -19.09 18.75 -1.40
CA PHE A 231 -19.35 18.51 0.01
C PHE A 231 -20.02 19.73 0.63
N GLN A 232 -21.34 19.65 0.78
CA GLN A 232 -22.19 20.77 1.17
C GLN A 232 -21.94 21.21 2.61
N GLU A 233 -21.54 20.27 3.46
CA GLU A 233 -21.29 20.44 4.89
C GLU A 233 -19.98 21.18 5.18
N SER A 234 -19.15 21.45 4.15
CA SER A 234 -17.96 22.28 4.31
C SER A 234 -18.31 23.72 4.67
N PRO A 235 -17.65 24.37 5.65
CA PRO A 235 -17.87 25.79 5.94
C PRO A 235 -17.31 26.73 4.85
N SER A 236 -16.52 26.21 3.91
CA SER A 236 -15.90 26.99 2.84
C SER A 236 -16.94 27.55 1.86
N LYS A 237 -16.74 28.80 1.42
CA LYS A 237 -17.49 29.41 0.30
C LYS A 237 -17.32 28.60 -0.98
N ASN A 238 -16.09 28.12 -1.24
CA ASN A 238 -15.83 27.20 -2.34
C ASN A 238 -15.90 25.76 -1.82
N LYS A 239 -17.06 25.12 -2.01
CA LYS A 239 -17.33 23.77 -1.51
C LYS A 239 -16.37 22.78 -2.19
N PRO A 240 -15.61 21.97 -1.42
CA PRO A 240 -14.69 21.00 -1.99
C PRO A 240 -15.46 19.86 -2.66
N TYR A 241 -14.87 19.24 -3.67
CA TYR A 241 -15.44 18.04 -4.29
C TYR A 241 -15.46 16.84 -3.31
N ARG A 242 -16.46 15.98 -3.50
CA ARG A 242 -16.57 14.64 -2.90
C ARG A 242 -16.06 13.62 -3.90
N TYR A 243 -15.05 12.83 -3.54
CA TYR A 243 -14.46 11.86 -4.47
C TYR A 243 -14.74 10.42 -4.06
N VAL A 244 -14.78 9.55 -5.07
CA VAL A 244 -14.78 8.09 -4.89
C VAL A 244 -13.39 7.54 -5.21
N ASP A 245 -12.88 6.66 -4.36
CA ASP A 245 -11.61 5.94 -4.54
C ASP A 245 -11.80 4.43 -4.36
N PHE A 246 -11.81 3.69 -5.47
CA PHE A 246 -11.66 2.22 -5.46
C PHE A 246 -10.19 1.86 -5.21
N ASN A 247 -9.84 1.69 -3.94
CA ASN A 247 -8.46 1.80 -3.50
C ASN A 247 -7.59 0.60 -3.86
N GLN A 248 -8.16 -0.61 -3.94
CA GLN A 248 -7.42 -1.82 -4.31
C GLN A 248 -7.12 -1.89 -5.81
N GLY A 249 -7.75 -1.03 -6.62
CA GLY A 249 -7.56 -0.99 -8.05
C GLY A 249 -8.78 -1.48 -8.83
N LEU A 250 -8.71 -1.22 -10.12
CA LEU A 250 -9.67 -1.55 -11.16
C LEU A 250 -8.99 -2.51 -12.13
N ASP A 251 -9.61 -3.66 -12.36
CA ASP A 251 -9.07 -4.69 -13.24
C ASP A 251 -9.37 -4.38 -14.71
N ALA A 252 -8.32 -4.08 -15.48
CA ALA A 252 -8.44 -3.70 -16.88
C ALA A 252 -9.13 -4.76 -17.75
N ARG A 253 -9.08 -6.04 -17.37
CA ARG A 253 -9.64 -7.15 -18.16
C ARG A 253 -11.18 -7.16 -18.15
N PHE A 254 -11.79 -6.58 -17.13
CA PHE A 254 -13.26 -6.51 -17.01
C PHE A 254 -13.83 -5.17 -17.48
N ILE A 255 -12.99 -4.28 -18.01
CA ILE A 255 -13.43 -2.97 -18.51
C ILE A 255 -14.04 -3.13 -19.90
N THR A 256 -15.27 -2.63 -20.04
CA THR A 256 -15.98 -2.48 -21.32
C THR A 256 -16.32 -1.00 -21.55
N PRO A 257 -16.65 -0.59 -22.79
CA PRO A 257 -17.10 0.77 -23.05
C PRO A 257 -18.29 1.20 -22.18
N GLU A 258 -19.25 0.31 -21.95
CA GLU A 258 -20.43 0.53 -21.12
C GLU A 258 -20.07 0.70 -19.65
N LYS A 259 -19.23 -0.20 -19.10
CA LYS A 259 -18.76 -0.12 -17.72
C LYS A 259 -17.92 1.14 -17.48
N MET A 260 -17.06 1.52 -18.42
CA MET A 260 -16.28 2.75 -18.31
C MET A 260 -17.16 4.01 -18.39
N LYS A 261 -18.15 4.02 -19.30
CA LYS A 261 -19.13 5.11 -19.38
C LYS A 261 -19.89 5.24 -18.06
N LYS A 262 -20.39 4.13 -17.51
CA LYS A 262 -21.06 4.10 -16.21
C LYS A 262 -20.15 4.60 -15.09
N LEU A 263 -18.89 4.15 -15.04
CA LEU A 263 -17.90 4.64 -14.06
C LEU A 263 -17.71 6.17 -14.13
N SER A 264 -17.81 6.77 -15.31
CA SER A 264 -17.66 8.23 -15.48
C SER A 264 -18.80 9.05 -14.89
N GLU A 265 -19.91 8.41 -14.49
CA GLU A 265 -21.06 9.07 -13.85
C GLU A 265 -20.81 9.40 -12.37
N ILE A 266 -19.76 8.85 -11.75
CA ILE A 266 -19.34 9.17 -10.38
C ILE A 266 -18.08 10.05 -10.37
N ASN A 267 -17.87 10.77 -9.27
CA ASN A 267 -16.69 11.63 -9.12
C ASN A 267 -15.44 10.84 -8.70
N ILE A 268 -15.02 9.89 -9.53
CA ILE A 268 -13.87 9.04 -9.25
C ILE A 268 -12.55 9.83 -9.31
N LYS A 269 -11.72 9.74 -8.27
CA LYS A 269 -10.38 10.35 -8.27
C LYS A 269 -9.44 9.74 -7.22
N PRO A 270 -8.32 9.11 -7.62
CA PRO A 270 -7.99 8.69 -8.99
C PRO A 270 -8.82 7.47 -9.45
N ALA A 271 -8.90 7.24 -10.76
CA ALA A 271 -9.22 5.92 -11.29
C ALA A 271 -7.96 5.03 -11.29
N ARG A 272 -7.95 3.97 -10.49
CA ARG A 272 -6.76 3.13 -10.23
C ARG A 272 -6.72 1.89 -11.12
N ILE A 273 -6.33 1.97 -12.38
CA ILE A 273 -6.32 0.80 -13.26
C ILE A 273 -5.01 0.02 -13.07
N ALA A 274 -5.07 -1.26 -12.69
CA ALA A 274 -3.86 -2.05 -12.39
C ALA A 274 -3.06 -2.39 -13.67
N PHE A 275 -1.72 -2.37 -13.58
CA PHE A 275 -0.82 -2.73 -14.69
C PHE A 275 0.39 -3.55 -14.20
N ASP A 276 0.10 -4.75 -13.69
CA ASP A 276 1.11 -5.58 -13.02
C ASP A 276 1.97 -6.44 -13.96
N SER A 277 1.67 -6.49 -15.26
CA SER A 277 2.46 -7.27 -16.24
C SER A 277 2.27 -6.72 -17.66
N LEU A 278 3.34 -6.78 -18.48
CA LEU A 278 3.27 -6.43 -19.90
C LEU A 278 2.37 -7.37 -20.73
N GLU A 279 2.04 -8.57 -20.23
CA GLU A 279 1.05 -9.45 -20.86
C GLU A 279 -0.28 -8.73 -21.10
N TYR A 280 -0.63 -7.78 -20.21
CA TYR A 280 -1.88 -7.02 -20.29
C TYR A 280 -1.72 -5.66 -20.99
N LYS A 281 -0.59 -5.40 -21.68
CA LYS A 281 -0.28 -4.09 -22.29
C LYS A 281 -1.41 -3.55 -23.15
N ASP A 282 -1.88 -4.33 -24.12
CA ASP A 282 -2.93 -3.85 -25.05
C ASP A 282 -4.26 -3.64 -24.35
N ILE A 283 -4.61 -4.50 -23.40
CA ILE A 283 -5.83 -4.38 -22.60
C ILE A 283 -5.77 -3.12 -21.72
N TYR A 284 -4.62 -2.88 -21.08
CA TYR A 284 -4.37 -1.70 -20.27
C TYR A 284 -4.45 -0.42 -21.09
N ILE A 285 -3.77 -0.33 -22.23
CA ILE A 285 -3.81 0.83 -23.12
C ILE A 285 -5.24 1.15 -23.55
N LYS A 286 -6.00 0.14 -24.00
CA LYS A 286 -7.42 0.29 -24.36
C LYS A 286 -8.26 0.79 -23.20
N ALA A 287 -8.03 0.29 -21.99
CA ALA A 287 -8.75 0.75 -20.80
C ALA A 287 -8.47 2.23 -20.48
N ILE A 288 -7.22 2.68 -20.63
CA ILE A 288 -6.84 4.09 -20.43
C ILE A 288 -7.44 4.98 -21.52
N GLU A 289 -7.42 4.54 -22.79
CA GLU A 289 -8.06 5.25 -23.91
C GLU A 289 -9.57 5.41 -23.68
N LEU A 290 -10.25 4.35 -23.22
CA LEU A 290 -11.67 4.40 -22.84
C LEU A 290 -11.92 5.37 -21.68
N ALA A 291 -11.05 5.38 -20.67
CA ALA A 291 -11.15 6.30 -19.54
C ALA A 291 -11.01 7.75 -20.01
N ALA A 292 -9.98 8.05 -20.82
CA ALA A 292 -9.75 9.38 -21.39
C ALA A 292 -10.92 9.84 -22.27
N LYS A 293 -11.49 8.94 -23.09
CA LYS A 293 -12.66 9.22 -23.93
C LYS A 293 -13.91 9.59 -23.11
N ASN A 294 -14.04 9.07 -21.89
CA ASN A 294 -15.11 9.42 -20.96
C ASN A 294 -14.72 10.57 -19.98
N ASP A 295 -13.61 11.26 -20.29
CA ASP A 295 -13.05 12.38 -19.51
C ASP A 295 -12.68 12.02 -18.07
N ILE A 296 -12.32 10.75 -17.84
CA ILE A 296 -11.61 10.29 -16.66
C ILE A 296 -10.11 10.44 -16.93
N LYS A 297 -9.57 11.62 -16.62
CA LYS A 297 -8.17 11.98 -16.94
C LYS A 297 -7.21 11.91 -15.76
N HIS A 298 -7.69 11.78 -14.53
CA HIS A 298 -6.85 11.67 -13.34
C HIS A 298 -6.80 10.23 -12.86
N LEU A 299 -5.74 9.51 -13.24
CA LEU A 299 -5.62 8.07 -13.05
C LEU A 299 -4.39 7.72 -12.21
N SER A 300 -4.34 6.48 -11.76
CA SER A 300 -3.11 5.88 -11.25
C SER A 300 -3.11 4.39 -11.49
N ASN A 301 -1.98 3.75 -11.21
CA ASN A 301 -1.86 2.31 -11.24
C ASN A 301 -0.97 1.83 -10.08
N TYR A 302 -1.17 0.57 -9.71
CA TYR A 302 -0.15 -0.20 -9.01
C TYR A 302 0.66 -0.95 -10.06
N ILE A 303 1.98 -0.98 -9.85
CA ILE A 303 2.92 -1.71 -10.71
C ILE A 303 3.71 -2.65 -9.82
N LEU A 304 3.31 -3.91 -9.79
CA LEU A 304 4.09 -4.96 -9.15
C LEU A 304 5.41 -5.19 -9.90
N TYR A 305 6.52 -5.21 -9.18
CA TYR A 305 7.82 -5.63 -9.74
C TYR A 305 8.48 -6.66 -8.84
N ASN A 306 9.54 -7.33 -9.31
CA ASN A 306 10.29 -8.36 -8.56
C ASN A 306 9.50 -9.68 -8.33
N TYR A 307 8.46 -9.96 -9.13
CA TYR A 307 7.71 -11.22 -9.05
C TYR A 307 8.21 -12.24 -10.08
N LYS A 308 7.77 -12.07 -11.34
CA LYS A 308 8.20 -12.84 -12.51
C LYS A 308 8.79 -11.93 -13.59
N ASP A 309 8.57 -10.63 -13.46
CA ASP A 309 9.12 -9.57 -14.30
C ASP A 309 10.63 -9.42 -14.10
N ASP A 310 11.26 -8.73 -15.04
CA ASP A 310 12.64 -8.29 -14.99
C ASP A 310 12.70 -6.73 -15.00
N PRO A 311 13.89 -6.11 -14.88
CA PRO A 311 14.01 -4.66 -14.93
C PRO A 311 13.49 -4.01 -16.23
N ASN A 312 13.53 -4.71 -17.38
CA ASN A 312 13.02 -4.19 -18.65
C ASN A 312 11.50 -4.06 -18.61
N ASP A 313 10.82 -5.13 -18.20
CA ASP A 313 9.37 -5.17 -18.07
C ASP A 313 8.87 -4.07 -17.12
N PHE A 314 9.56 -3.89 -15.99
CA PHE A 314 9.25 -2.82 -15.04
C PHE A 314 9.40 -1.41 -15.64
N TYR A 315 10.51 -1.15 -16.35
CA TYR A 315 10.73 0.15 -17.00
C TYR A 315 9.69 0.42 -18.09
N GLU A 316 9.43 -0.55 -18.96
CA GLU A 316 8.50 -0.40 -20.09
C GLU A 316 7.08 -0.08 -19.59
N ARG A 317 6.61 -0.77 -18.54
CA ARG A 317 5.31 -0.44 -17.93
C ARG A 317 5.22 0.99 -17.41
N LEU A 318 6.31 1.51 -16.83
CA LEU A 318 6.35 2.91 -16.41
C LEU A 318 6.36 3.86 -17.61
N TYR A 319 7.18 3.57 -18.63
CA TYR A 319 7.31 4.38 -19.84
C TYR A 319 5.99 4.51 -20.60
N ILE A 320 5.25 3.40 -20.77
CA ILE A 320 3.92 3.38 -21.40
C ILE A 320 2.99 4.41 -20.74
N ASN A 321 3.03 4.56 -19.41
CA ASN A 321 2.20 5.54 -18.71
C ASN A 321 2.59 6.99 -19.02
N ILE A 322 3.88 7.26 -19.24
CA ILE A 322 4.36 8.58 -19.67
C ILE A 322 3.88 8.89 -21.08
N GLU A 323 3.99 7.94 -22.01
CA GLU A 323 3.49 8.10 -23.37
C GLU A 323 1.98 8.33 -23.41
N LEU A 324 1.21 7.57 -22.62
CA LEU A 324 -0.23 7.73 -22.53
C LEU A 324 -0.63 9.11 -21.98
N ASN A 325 0.12 9.64 -21.01
CA ASN A 325 -0.10 10.99 -20.50
C ASN A 325 0.08 12.06 -21.57
N GLU A 326 1.16 12.00 -22.35
CA GLU A 326 1.41 12.93 -23.45
C GLU A 326 0.35 12.80 -24.55
N ARG A 327 0.06 11.56 -24.96
CA ARG A 327 -0.84 11.26 -26.09
C ARG A 327 -2.29 11.58 -25.81
N LEU A 328 -2.76 11.35 -24.57
CA LEU A 328 -4.19 11.44 -24.21
C LEU A 328 -4.52 12.65 -23.32
N GLY A 329 -3.52 13.44 -22.92
CA GLY A 329 -3.71 14.55 -21.97
C GLY A 329 -4.17 14.08 -20.59
N THR A 330 -3.79 12.86 -20.21
CA THR A 330 -4.10 12.29 -18.89
C THR A 330 -3.03 12.65 -17.85
N SER A 331 -3.34 12.38 -16.59
CA SER A 331 -2.42 12.45 -15.46
C SER A 331 -2.45 11.11 -14.71
N ILE A 332 -1.73 10.15 -15.27
CA ILE A 332 -1.48 8.83 -14.70
C ILE A 332 -0.19 8.92 -13.88
N TYR A 333 -0.27 8.62 -12.60
CA TYR A 333 0.89 8.45 -11.74
C TYR A 333 0.96 7.01 -11.23
N SER A 334 2.17 6.46 -11.17
CA SER A 334 2.37 5.04 -10.89
C SER A 334 2.85 4.81 -9.47
N PHE A 335 2.39 3.72 -8.86
CA PHE A 335 2.85 3.21 -7.56
C PHE A 335 3.62 1.89 -7.73
N PRO A 336 4.95 1.93 -7.92
CA PRO A 336 5.78 0.74 -7.90
C PRO A 336 5.71 0.02 -6.56
N MET A 337 5.34 -1.26 -6.59
CA MET A 337 5.23 -2.13 -5.44
C MET A 337 6.15 -3.33 -5.60
N LYS A 338 7.16 -3.43 -4.73
CA LYS A 338 8.04 -4.59 -4.72
C LYS A 338 7.25 -5.81 -4.25
N TYR A 339 7.22 -6.86 -5.05
CA TYR A 339 6.68 -8.15 -4.66
C TYR A 339 7.49 -8.73 -3.50
N ILE A 340 6.76 -9.17 -2.48
CA ILE A 340 7.25 -9.93 -1.35
C ILE A 340 6.30 -11.14 -1.22
N PRO A 341 6.81 -12.38 -1.20
CA PRO A 341 5.97 -13.56 -1.05
C PRO A 341 5.15 -13.49 0.24
N LEU A 342 3.96 -14.07 0.20
CA LEU A 342 2.99 -13.98 1.30
C LEU A 342 3.54 -14.59 2.60
N SER A 343 4.47 -15.55 2.54
CA SER A 343 5.11 -16.16 3.72
C SER A 343 6.33 -15.39 4.25
N ASN A 344 6.82 -14.36 3.55
CA ASN A 344 8.06 -13.69 3.92
C ASN A 344 7.88 -12.74 5.12
N LYS A 345 8.64 -13.00 6.19
CA LYS A 345 8.66 -12.18 7.42
C LYS A 345 9.49 -10.90 7.31
N THR A 346 10.13 -10.64 6.15
CA THR A 346 10.92 -9.42 5.90
C THR A 346 10.81 -8.96 4.45
N ARG A 347 11.18 -7.70 4.18
CA ARG A 347 11.19 -7.10 2.83
C ARG A 347 12.41 -7.48 1.96
N LYS A 348 13.23 -8.43 2.41
CA LYS A 348 14.52 -8.77 1.80
C LYS A 348 14.43 -9.71 0.60
N TYR A 349 13.24 -10.18 0.22
CA TYR A 349 13.06 -11.08 -0.92
C TYR A 349 13.65 -10.49 -2.21
N GLN A 350 14.31 -11.35 -2.99
CA GLN A 350 14.85 -11.06 -4.31
C GLN A 350 14.20 -12.06 -5.27
N GLY A 351 13.56 -11.56 -6.32
CA GLY A 351 12.99 -12.37 -7.39
C GLY A 351 14.08 -12.89 -8.32
N GLU A 352 13.74 -13.92 -9.10
CA GLU A 352 14.69 -14.67 -9.93
C GLU A 352 15.42 -13.79 -10.96
N ASN A 353 14.69 -12.87 -11.59
CA ASN A 353 15.20 -12.02 -12.67
C ASN A 353 15.81 -10.69 -12.19
N TRP A 354 16.00 -10.53 -10.89
CA TRP A 354 16.49 -9.29 -10.28
C TRP A 354 17.74 -9.55 -9.43
N THR A 355 18.68 -8.60 -9.44
CA THR A 355 19.78 -8.58 -8.49
C THR A 355 19.44 -7.70 -7.28
N LYS A 356 20.08 -7.94 -6.12
CA LYS A 356 19.93 -7.05 -4.94
C LYS A 356 20.30 -5.62 -5.28
N LYS A 357 21.31 -5.46 -6.15
CA LYS A 357 21.76 -4.15 -6.61
C LYS A 357 20.69 -3.38 -7.37
N GLN A 358 20.08 -4.02 -8.37
CA GLN A 358 18.99 -3.40 -9.13
C GLN A 358 17.80 -3.04 -8.24
N LEU A 359 17.38 -3.94 -7.35
CA LEU A 359 16.30 -3.67 -6.39
C LEU A 359 16.62 -2.50 -5.47
N ARG A 360 17.89 -2.40 -5.03
CA ARG A 360 18.36 -1.27 -4.24
C ARG A 360 18.37 0.03 -5.06
N GLY A 361 18.81 0.00 -6.31
CA GLY A 361 18.77 1.13 -7.24
C GLY A 361 17.36 1.68 -7.41
N VAL A 362 16.38 0.82 -7.74
CA VAL A 362 14.96 1.19 -7.82
C VAL A 362 14.47 1.78 -6.49
N GLN A 363 14.81 1.17 -5.35
CA GLN A 363 14.46 1.71 -4.04
C GLN A 363 15.04 3.12 -3.82
N CYS A 364 16.28 3.38 -4.24
CA CYS A 364 16.90 4.70 -4.15
C CYS A 364 16.16 5.74 -5.00
N ILE A 365 15.77 5.39 -6.24
CA ILE A 365 14.95 6.25 -7.10
C ILE A 365 13.63 6.58 -6.39
N LEU A 366 12.92 5.54 -5.91
CA LEU A 366 11.61 5.70 -5.27
C LEU A 366 11.68 6.50 -3.97
N ASN A 367 12.76 6.39 -3.19
CA ASN A 367 12.96 7.23 -2.02
C ASN A 367 13.08 8.72 -2.41
N ALA A 368 13.78 9.02 -3.50
CA ALA A 368 13.91 10.39 -4.00
C ALA A 368 12.60 10.94 -4.59
N THR A 369 11.69 10.08 -5.05
CA THR A 369 10.38 10.45 -5.60
C THR A 369 9.21 10.26 -4.63
N MET A 370 9.48 9.98 -3.35
CA MET A 370 8.46 9.72 -2.32
C MET A 370 7.52 8.54 -2.64
N GLY A 371 8.06 7.51 -3.29
CA GLY A 371 7.38 6.25 -3.58
C GLY A 371 6.36 6.32 -4.71
N LYS A 372 6.40 7.36 -5.54
CA LYS A 372 5.51 7.53 -6.69
C LYS A 372 6.30 7.90 -7.94
N VAL A 373 5.80 7.51 -9.09
CA VAL A 373 6.30 7.99 -10.39
C VAL A 373 5.26 8.96 -10.94
N GLY A 374 5.64 10.23 -11.06
CA GLY A 374 4.74 11.29 -11.52
C GLY A 374 4.47 11.23 -13.03
N PRO A 375 3.47 11.97 -13.52
CA PRO A 375 3.04 11.91 -14.92
C PRO A 375 3.97 12.64 -15.90
N LYS A 376 4.91 13.45 -15.40
CA LYS A 376 5.72 14.36 -16.21
C LYS A 376 6.97 13.67 -16.76
N LYS A 377 7.14 13.71 -18.08
CA LYS A 377 8.25 13.10 -18.82
C LYS A 377 9.64 13.51 -18.33
N ASP A 378 9.91 14.82 -18.22
CA ASP A 378 11.24 15.29 -17.77
C ASP A 378 11.63 14.76 -16.39
N PHE A 379 10.65 14.69 -15.47
CA PHE A 379 10.89 14.13 -14.13
C PHE A 379 11.09 12.62 -14.17
N PHE A 380 10.40 11.92 -15.07
CA PHE A 380 10.57 10.49 -15.29
C PHE A 380 11.96 10.20 -15.87
N PHE A 381 12.37 10.86 -16.96
CA PHE A 381 13.69 10.69 -17.58
C PHE A 381 14.83 11.03 -16.62
N ALA A 382 14.70 12.12 -15.85
CA ALA A 382 15.69 12.47 -14.83
C ALA A 382 15.82 11.43 -13.69
N ALA A 383 14.84 10.55 -13.51
CA ALA A 383 14.81 9.56 -12.43
C ALA A 383 15.07 8.13 -12.91
N PHE A 384 14.58 7.76 -14.09
CA PHE A 384 14.59 6.41 -14.64
C PHE A 384 15.39 6.28 -15.95
N GLY A 385 15.84 7.38 -16.57
CA GLY A 385 16.52 7.36 -17.86
C GLY A 385 15.57 7.48 -19.05
N GLU A 386 16.10 7.93 -20.18
CA GLU A 386 15.33 8.15 -21.42
C GLU A 386 15.02 6.84 -22.19
N ASN A 387 15.83 5.82 -21.94
CA ASN A 387 15.72 4.49 -22.53
C ASN A 387 16.14 3.42 -21.53
N ILE A 388 16.07 2.16 -21.96
CA ILE A 388 16.34 1.01 -21.10
C ILE A 388 17.82 0.93 -20.70
N GLU A 389 18.74 1.31 -21.59
CA GLU A 389 20.18 1.33 -21.31
C GLU A 389 20.50 2.33 -20.19
N GLU A 390 19.94 3.53 -20.25
CA GLU A 390 20.09 4.54 -19.19
C GLU A 390 19.43 4.12 -17.88
N PHE A 391 18.30 3.40 -17.94
CA PHE A 391 17.69 2.82 -16.75
C PHE A 391 18.64 1.85 -16.05
N PHE A 392 19.26 0.94 -16.80
CA PHE A 392 20.27 0.03 -16.25
C PHE A 392 21.48 0.75 -15.70
N GLU A 393 21.96 1.80 -16.37
CA GLU A 393 23.03 2.66 -15.83
C GLU A 393 22.62 3.20 -14.46
N ILE A 394 21.40 3.75 -14.35
CA ILE A 394 20.92 4.37 -13.11
C ILE A 394 20.77 3.36 -11.97
N ILE A 395 20.10 2.23 -12.18
CA ILE A 395 19.86 1.29 -11.08
C ILE A 395 21.13 0.56 -10.63
N ASN A 396 22.17 0.54 -11.48
CA ASN A 396 23.46 -0.04 -11.12
C ASN A 396 24.41 0.98 -10.48
N MET A 397 24.23 2.30 -10.63
CA MET A 397 25.06 3.33 -9.99
C MET A 397 25.14 3.22 -8.45
N PRO A 398 26.18 3.76 -7.80
CA PRO A 398 26.22 3.91 -6.34
C PRO A 398 24.97 4.59 -5.78
N GLU A 399 24.52 4.17 -4.60
CA GLU A 399 23.25 4.63 -4.01
C GLU A 399 23.19 6.15 -3.84
N ASP A 400 24.30 6.75 -3.41
CA ASP A 400 24.38 8.20 -3.16
C ASP A 400 24.25 9.01 -4.46
N TYR A 401 24.61 8.42 -5.60
CA TYR A 401 24.49 9.09 -6.91
C TYR A 401 23.03 9.11 -7.36
N ILE A 402 22.23 8.12 -6.95
CA ILE A 402 20.80 8.05 -7.24
C ILE A 402 20.01 8.95 -6.28
N ILE A 403 20.24 8.82 -4.97
CA ILE A 403 19.50 9.55 -3.93
C ILE A 403 19.81 11.05 -3.99
N TYR A 404 21.09 11.40 -4.12
CA TYR A 404 21.57 12.78 -4.13
C TYR A 404 22.03 13.24 -5.51
N ARG A 405 21.34 12.79 -6.58
CA ARG A 405 21.71 13.04 -7.98
C ARG A 405 22.10 14.48 -8.34
N LYS A 406 21.46 15.48 -7.69
CA LYS A 406 21.80 16.90 -7.91
C LYS A 406 23.16 17.28 -7.32
N TYR A 407 23.53 16.72 -6.18
CA TYR A 407 24.81 16.98 -5.50
C TYR A 407 25.95 16.15 -6.09
N ASN A 408 25.63 14.96 -6.61
CA ASN A 408 26.59 14.03 -7.17
C ASN A 408 26.69 14.06 -8.71
N SER A 409 26.13 15.08 -9.38
CA SER A 409 26.06 15.13 -10.85
C SER A 409 27.41 14.92 -11.53
N ARG A 410 28.46 15.60 -11.06
CA ARG A 410 29.83 15.44 -11.59
C ARG A 410 30.35 14.01 -11.42
N ASN A 411 30.13 13.40 -10.26
CA ASN A 411 30.60 12.04 -9.96
C ASN A 411 29.81 11.00 -10.78
N SER A 412 28.49 11.18 -10.92
CA SER A 412 27.68 10.33 -11.78
C SER A 412 28.07 10.44 -13.25
N ASP A 413 28.46 11.63 -13.73
CA ASP A 413 28.92 11.83 -15.11
C ASP A 413 30.27 11.14 -15.36
N ILE A 414 31.19 11.20 -14.40
CA ILE A 414 32.46 10.46 -14.46
C ILE A 414 32.20 8.96 -14.50
N TRP A 415 31.36 8.47 -13.59
CA TRP A 415 30.98 7.06 -13.53
C TRP A 415 30.35 6.58 -14.85
N ARG A 416 29.41 7.36 -15.41
CA ARG A 416 28.75 7.04 -16.69
C ARG A 416 29.74 6.97 -17.84
N LYS A 417 30.67 7.92 -17.93
CA LYS A 417 31.72 7.92 -18.96
C LYS A 417 32.58 6.65 -18.88
N GLN A 418 33.03 6.29 -17.68
CA GLN A 418 33.82 5.07 -17.46
C GLN A 418 33.02 3.79 -17.74
N TYR A 419 31.76 3.72 -17.30
CA TYR A 419 30.90 2.56 -17.55
C TYR A 419 30.62 2.37 -19.04
N ARG A 420 30.40 3.46 -19.78
CA ARG A 420 30.12 3.40 -21.23
C ARG A 420 31.32 2.97 -22.07
N THR A 421 32.55 3.15 -21.58
CA THR A 421 33.76 2.65 -22.26
C THR A 421 34.00 1.16 -22.07
N LEU A 422 33.34 0.51 -21.10
CA LEU A 422 33.48 -0.93 -20.89
C LEU A 422 32.91 -1.72 -22.08
N THR A 423 33.65 -2.76 -22.50
CA THR A 423 33.17 -3.78 -23.43
C THR A 423 32.02 -4.59 -22.82
N LYS A 424 31.31 -5.36 -23.64
CA LYS A 424 30.22 -6.23 -23.18
C LYS A 424 30.67 -7.19 -22.07
N ASN A 425 31.81 -7.87 -22.25
CA ASN A 425 32.35 -8.81 -21.27
C ASN A 425 32.73 -8.12 -19.95
N GLN A 426 33.33 -6.91 -20.04
CA GLN A 426 33.66 -6.13 -18.84
C GLN A 426 32.41 -5.67 -18.08
N LYS A 427 31.33 -5.30 -18.79
CA LYS A 427 30.05 -4.97 -18.14
C LYS A 427 29.44 -6.18 -17.44
N GLU A 428 29.46 -7.35 -18.08
CA GLU A 428 28.99 -8.59 -17.47
C GLU A 428 29.77 -8.94 -16.20
N GLU A 429 31.10 -8.86 -16.23
CA GLU A 429 31.95 -9.05 -15.05
C GLU A 429 31.63 -8.01 -13.96
N PHE A 430 31.57 -6.73 -14.32
CA PHE A 430 31.23 -5.65 -13.38
C PHE A 430 29.86 -5.87 -12.71
N HIS A 431 28.82 -6.22 -13.48
CA HIS A 431 27.49 -6.52 -12.94
C HIS A 431 27.53 -7.72 -11.99
N ASN A 432 28.31 -8.76 -12.32
CA ASN A 432 28.50 -9.91 -11.45
C ASN A 432 29.16 -9.55 -10.12
N LEU A 433 30.08 -8.59 -10.11
CA LEU A 433 30.76 -8.13 -8.90
C LEU A 433 29.86 -7.30 -7.97
N ILE A 434 28.92 -6.53 -8.53
CA ILE A 434 28.06 -5.63 -7.74
C ILE A 434 26.70 -6.24 -7.37
N LYS A 435 26.29 -7.37 -7.98
CA LYS A 435 24.92 -7.92 -7.90
C LYS A 435 24.34 -8.08 -6.49
N ASP A 436 25.19 -8.40 -5.52
CA ASP A 436 24.81 -8.63 -4.12
C ASP A 436 24.69 -7.35 -3.29
N ASN A 437 24.95 -6.18 -3.89
CA ASN A 437 24.88 -4.88 -3.24
C ASN A 437 25.71 -4.79 -1.96
N THR A 438 26.91 -5.39 -1.99
CA THR A 438 27.84 -5.43 -0.85
C THR A 438 29.20 -4.93 -1.32
N PHE A 439 29.62 -3.80 -0.78
CA PHE A 439 30.83 -3.09 -1.21
C PHE A 439 31.79 -3.01 -0.02
N LYS A 440 32.93 -3.70 -0.15
CA LYS A 440 34.02 -3.78 0.84
C LYS A 440 35.34 -3.68 0.09
N GLU A 441 36.42 -3.31 0.76
CA GLU A 441 37.74 -3.08 0.12
C GLU A 441 38.28 -4.31 -0.63
N ASP A 442 37.95 -5.53 -0.20
CA ASP A 442 38.35 -6.76 -0.87
C ASP A 442 37.70 -6.94 -2.26
N LEU A 443 36.66 -6.17 -2.58
CA LEU A 443 36.00 -6.18 -3.89
C LEU A 443 36.97 -5.85 -5.03
N LEU A 444 37.91 -4.93 -4.83
CA LEU A 444 38.91 -4.56 -5.84
C LEU A 444 39.89 -5.69 -6.16
N ARG A 445 40.02 -6.68 -5.26
CA ARG A 445 40.88 -7.86 -5.47
C ARG A 445 40.19 -8.95 -6.29
N LYS A 446 38.88 -8.82 -6.55
CA LYS A 446 38.08 -9.82 -7.27
C LYS A 446 38.15 -9.70 -8.80
N THR A 447 38.87 -8.70 -9.30
CA THR A 447 39.13 -8.51 -10.73
C THR A 447 40.57 -8.04 -10.95
N ILE A 448 41.13 -8.38 -12.11
CA ILE A 448 42.43 -7.84 -12.55
C ILE A 448 42.27 -6.66 -13.52
N ASP A 449 41.06 -6.44 -14.05
CA ASP A 449 40.76 -5.40 -15.03
C ASP A 449 40.80 -4.01 -14.36
N ASN A 450 41.68 -3.15 -14.87
CA ASN A 450 41.90 -1.82 -14.29
C ASN A 450 40.73 -0.86 -14.53
N ASP A 451 39.96 -1.03 -15.60
CA ASP A 451 38.82 -0.17 -15.89
C ASP A 451 37.62 -0.55 -15.02
N ILE A 452 37.43 -1.85 -14.74
CA ILE A 452 36.46 -2.31 -13.74
C ILE A 452 36.86 -1.83 -12.35
N LYS A 453 38.15 -1.90 -11.96
CA LYS A 453 38.63 -1.39 -10.65
C LYS A 453 38.29 0.09 -10.45
N LYS A 454 38.61 0.94 -11.42
CA LYS A 454 38.26 2.38 -11.37
C LYS A 454 36.76 2.58 -11.14
N LEU A 455 35.93 1.79 -11.82
CA LEU A 455 34.48 1.90 -11.66
C LEU A 455 34.01 1.44 -10.27
N LEU A 456 34.65 0.42 -9.69
CA LEU A 456 34.34 -0.11 -8.36
C LEU A 456 34.74 0.85 -7.23
N GLU A 457 35.74 1.70 -7.41
CA GLU A 457 36.16 2.72 -6.42
C GLU A 457 34.99 3.66 -6.05
N HIS A 458 34.12 3.96 -7.01
CA HIS A 458 32.91 4.77 -6.78
C HIS A 458 31.93 4.17 -5.75
N TYR A 459 32.00 2.86 -5.47
CA TYR A 459 31.15 2.17 -4.51
C TYR A 459 31.77 2.08 -3.10
N LEU A 460 33.07 2.34 -2.99
CA LEU A 460 33.79 2.35 -1.72
C LEU A 460 33.78 3.73 -1.05
N ILE A 461 33.62 4.79 -1.86
CA ILE A 461 33.55 6.17 -1.40
C ILE A 461 32.09 6.53 -1.13
N LYS A 462 31.73 6.75 0.14
CA LYS A 462 30.43 7.31 0.51
C LYS A 462 30.43 8.81 0.29
N SER A 463 29.41 9.33 -0.38
CA SER A 463 29.23 10.78 -0.45
C SER A 463 28.74 11.31 0.89
N GLU A 464 29.21 12.48 1.30
CA GLU A 464 28.59 13.17 2.43
C GLU A 464 27.14 13.54 2.06
N PRO A 465 26.15 13.21 2.90
CA PRO A 465 24.78 13.62 2.65
C PRO A 465 24.72 15.16 2.65
N PRO A 466 23.88 15.77 1.81
CA PRO A 466 23.73 17.21 1.80
C PRO A 466 23.31 17.70 3.19
N PRO A 467 23.80 18.87 3.66
CA PRO A 467 23.41 19.41 4.95
C PRO A 467 21.88 19.46 5.02
N LYS A 468 21.32 18.90 6.11
CA LYS A 468 19.87 18.91 6.32
C LYS A 468 19.42 20.36 6.28
N LYS A 469 18.72 20.77 5.22
CA LYS A 469 17.98 22.02 5.25
C LYS A 469 17.01 21.92 6.42
N ASN A 470 17.18 22.75 7.45
CA ASN A 470 16.14 23.01 8.43
C ASN A 470 14.90 23.36 7.63
N ARG A 471 13.95 22.43 7.55
CA ARG A 471 12.62 22.74 7.04
C ARG A 471 12.00 23.59 8.13
N GLY A 472 12.20 24.91 8.02
CA GLY A 472 11.50 25.89 8.83
C GLY A 472 10.02 25.55 8.79
N VAL A 473 9.45 25.42 9.98
CA VAL A 473 8.03 25.53 10.21
C VAL A 473 7.62 26.89 9.63
N ASN A 474 6.87 26.88 8.53
CA ASN A 474 6.06 27.99 8.05
C ASN A 474 4.79 27.40 7.48
#